data_AF-A0A2H9Q4U6-F1
#
_entry.id   AF-A0A2H9Q4U6-F1
#
_cell.length_a   1.000
_cell.length_b   1.000
_cell.length_c   1.000
_cell.angle_alpha   90.00
_cell.angle_beta   90.00
_cell.angle_gamma   90.00
#
_symmetry.space_group_name_H-M   'P 1'
#
loop_
_entity.id
_entity.type
_entity.pdbx_description
1 polymer ?
#
loop_
_entity_poly.entity_id
_entity_poly.type
_entity_poly.pdbx_seq_one_letter_code
_entity_poly.pdbx_strand_id
1 'polypeptide(L)'
;MAGGGVWIGEGFWIFNGSGVLYSLEIVKLFSIGDTFVLKFDQFVHAFGFGATTIVAYSLIKPYLNSSTNYKIIYPALVSIAMGLGALNEIVEFVAVVAFPSTGVGGYYNTALDLVFNMVGSIIAIFVVHFYYRK
;
A
#
# COMPACT_ATOMS: atom_id res chain seq x y z
N MET A 1 3.65 -5.70 -22.74
CA MET A 1 3.30 -5.29 -21.37
C MET A 1 4.10 -6.15 -20.41
N ALA A 2 5.04 -5.56 -19.68
CA ALA A 2 6.01 -6.27 -18.84
C ALA A 2 5.94 -5.85 -17.35
N GLY A 3 4.82 -5.27 -16.93
CA GLY A 3 4.45 -5.20 -15.51
C GLY A 3 3.52 -6.36 -15.21
N GLY A 4 3.74 -7.09 -14.11
CA GLY A 4 2.98 -8.27 -13.69
C GLY A 4 1.51 -8.02 -13.30
N GLY A 5 0.81 -7.14 -14.03
CA GLY A 5 -0.59 -6.85 -13.81
C GLY A 5 -1.50 -7.91 -14.43
N VAL A 6 -2.53 -8.29 -13.70
CA VAL A 6 -3.60 -9.14 -14.23
C VAL A 6 -4.36 -8.35 -15.31
N TRP A 7 -4.31 -8.84 -16.54
CA TRP A 7 -5.03 -8.27 -17.67
C TRP A 7 -6.52 -8.60 -17.54
N ILE A 8 -7.38 -7.58 -17.60
CA ILE A 8 -8.84 -7.74 -17.42
C ILE A 8 -9.64 -7.44 -18.69
N GLY A 9 -8.96 -7.20 -19.81
CA GLY A 9 -9.58 -6.96 -21.12
C GLY A 9 -9.87 -5.48 -21.39
N GLU A 10 -9.81 -5.08 -22.66
CA GLU A 10 -10.17 -3.72 -23.13
C GLU A 10 -11.69 -3.57 -23.45
N GLY A 11 -12.47 -4.66 -23.34
CA GLY A 11 -13.83 -4.74 -23.90
C GLY A 11 -14.99 -4.58 -22.92
N PHE A 12 -14.74 -4.30 -21.65
CA PHE A 12 -15.81 -4.14 -20.65
C PHE A 12 -16.04 -2.64 -20.43
N TRP A 13 -17.10 -2.10 -21.04
CA TRP A 13 -17.47 -0.67 -21.08
C TRP A 13 -17.63 0.03 -19.73
N ILE A 14 -17.52 -0.71 -18.63
CA ILE A 14 -17.57 -0.20 -17.25
C ILE A 14 -16.16 0.18 -16.73
N PHE A 15 -15.10 -0.17 -17.45
CA PHE A 15 -13.71 0.11 -17.07
C PHE A 15 -13.12 1.23 -17.93
N ASN A 16 -13.04 2.44 -17.39
CA ASN A 16 -12.15 3.48 -17.93
C ASN A 16 -10.73 3.18 -17.42
N GLY A 17 -9.82 2.68 -18.26
CA GLY A 17 -8.44 2.38 -17.84
C GLY A 17 -7.62 1.58 -18.86
N SER A 18 -6.35 1.32 -18.55
CA SER A 18 -5.36 0.72 -19.46
C SER A 18 -5.48 -0.82 -19.66
N GLY A 19 -6.64 -1.40 -19.34
CA GLY A 19 -6.89 -2.85 -19.45
C GLY A 19 -6.22 -3.70 -18.35
N VAL A 20 -5.58 -3.07 -17.36
CA VAL A 20 -4.85 -3.74 -16.26
C VAL A 20 -5.57 -3.52 -14.92
N LEU A 21 -5.74 -4.58 -14.12
CA LEU A 21 -6.48 -4.52 -12.86
C LEU A 21 -5.99 -3.43 -11.89
N TYR A 22 -4.67 -3.26 -11.76
CA TYR A 22 -4.09 -2.26 -10.86
C TYR A 22 -4.36 -0.82 -11.30
N SER A 23 -4.55 -0.59 -12.59
CA SER A 23 -4.91 0.72 -13.14
C SER A 23 -6.41 1.05 -12.98
N LEU A 24 -7.20 0.11 -12.50
CA LEU A 24 -8.65 0.24 -12.44
C LEU A 24 -9.05 1.36 -11.49
N GLU A 25 -9.69 2.38 -12.05
CA GLU A 25 -10.31 3.48 -11.32
C GLU A 25 -11.51 2.98 -10.50
N ILE A 26 -11.41 2.99 -9.17
CA ILE A 26 -12.48 2.54 -8.27
C ILE A 26 -13.38 3.72 -7.86
N VAL A 27 -12.79 4.82 -7.39
CA VAL A 27 -13.54 5.99 -6.91
C VAL A 27 -12.81 7.28 -7.26
N LYS A 28 -13.56 8.27 -7.78
CA LYS A 28 -13.10 9.64 -7.96
C LYS A 28 -13.40 10.44 -6.69
N LEU A 29 -12.39 10.69 -5.87
CA LEU A 29 -12.60 11.24 -4.52
C LEU A 29 -12.57 12.77 -4.45
N PHE A 30 -11.62 13.44 -5.11
CA PHE A 30 -11.42 14.89 -5.00
C PHE A 30 -10.90 15.53 -6.30
N SER A 31 -11.18 16.82 -6.46
CA SER A 31 -10.70 17.64 -7.58
C SER A 31 -9.48 18.46 -7.16
N ILE A 32 -8.28 17.95 -7.47
CA ILE A 32 -7.03 18.71 -7.45
C ILE A 32 -6.40 18.51 -8.83
N GLY A 33 -6.65 19.43 -9.77
CA GLY A 33 -6.28 19.26 -11.18
C GLY A 33 -7.13 18.21 -11.90
N ASP A 34 -6.53 17.45 -12.81
CA ASP A 34 -7.20 16.35 -13.54
C ASP A 34 -7.43 15.14 -12.61
N THR A 35 -8.50 15.21 -11.81
CA THR A 35 -9.17 14.11 -11.09
C THR A 35 -8.28 13.20 -10.22
N PHE A 36 -8.46 13.24 -8.89
CA PHE A 36 -7.85 12.26 -8.00
C PHE A 36 -8.63 10.94 -8.04
N VAL A 37 -7.99 9.89 -8.57
CA VAL A 37 -8.62 8.58 -8.72
C VAL A 37 -7.98 7.57 -7.79
N LEU A 38 -8.78 6.99 -6.89
CA LEU A 38 -8.38 5.78 -6.20
C LEU A 38 -8.36 4.63 -7.20
N LYS A 39 -7.18 4.11 -7.45
CA LYS A 39 -7.00 2.88 -8.22
C LYS A 39 -7.04 1.68 -7.28
N PHE A 40 -7.24 0.50 -7.85
CA PHE A 40 -7.10 -0.77 -7.13
C PHE A 40 -5.72 -0.94 -6.49
N ASP A 41 -4.70 -0.31 -7.09
CA ASP A 41 -3.35 -0.21 -6.54
C ASP A 41 -3.31 0.27 -5.08
N GLN A 42 -3.94 1.43 -4.81
CA GLN A 42 -3.96 2.00 -3.45
C GLN A 42 -4.68 1.10 -2.44
N PHE A 43 -5.68 0.33 -2.86
CA PHE A 43 -6.31 -0.67 -2.00
C PHE A 43 -5.36 -1.82 -1.64
N VAL A 44 -4.63 -2.33 -2.64
CA VAL A 44 -3.63 -3.38 -2.44
C VAL A 44 -2.51 -2.88 -1.53
N HIS A 45 -2.09 -1.63 -1.66
CA HIS A 45 -1.15 -0.97 -0.76
C HIS A 45 -1.64 -0.95 0.68
N ALA A 46 -2.86 -0.45 0.94
CA ALA A 46 -3.39 -0.47 2.31
C ALA A 46 -3.50 -1.88 2.89
N PHE A 47 -3.98 -2.85 2.11
CA PHE A 47 -4.07 -4.23 2.58
C PHE A 47 -2.69 -4.86 2.83
N GLY A 48 -1.76 -4.72 1.88
CA GLY A 48 -0.43 -5.30 1.93
C GLY A 48 0.41 -4.75 3.08
N PHE A 49 0.35 -3.43 3.31
CA PHE A 49 1.10 -2.82 4.41
C PHE A 49 0.42 -2.98 5.77
N GLY A 50 -0.91 -3.14 5.81
CA GLY A 50 -1.58 -3.64 7.02
C GLY A 50 -1.10 -5.05 7.41
N ALA A 51 -1.05 -5.98 6.44
CA ALA A 51 -0.49 -7.31 6.66
C ALA A 51 0.98 -7.26 7.10
N THR A 52 1.78 -6.39 6.45
CA THR A 52 3.19 -6.16 6.80
C THR A 52 3.35 -5.68 8.24
N THR A 53 2.49 -4.76 8.72
CA THR A 53 2.48 -4.33 10.12
C THR A 53 2.19 -5.47 11.09
N ILE A 54 1.24 -6.35 10.76
CA ILE A 54 0.93 -7.53 11.59
C ILE A 54 2.13 -8.49 11.62
N VAL A 55 2.77 -8.74 10.48
CA VAL A 55 3.98 -9.56 10.40
C VAL A 55 5.11 -8.95 11.23
N ALA A 56 5.35 -7.65 11.11
CA ALA A 56 6.33 -6.93 11.91
C ALA A 56 6.04 -7.09 13.42
N TYR A 57 4.77 -6.98 13.83
CA TYR A 57 4.36 -7.23 15.22
C TYR A 57 4.67 -8.67 15.65
N SER A 58 4.32 -9.67 14.85
CA SER A 58 4.58 -11.07 15.14
C SER A 58 6.06 -11.39 15.29
N LEU A 59 6.93 -10.70 14.54
CA LEU A 59 8.39 -10.86 14.65
C LEU A 59 8.95 -10.23 15.94
N ILE A 60 8.41 -9.09 16.37
CA ILE A 60 8.88 -8.43 17.61
C ILE A 60 8.23 -8.99 18.87
N LYS A 61 7.02 -9.57 18.79
CA LYS A 61 6.22 -10.04 19.94
C LYS A 61 7.02 -10.95 20.89
N PRO A 62 7.82 -11.93 20.44
CA PRO A 62 8.61 -12.79 21.32
C PRO A 62 9.62 -12.05 22.21
N TYR A 63 10.00 -10.83 21.82
CA TYR A 63 10.96 -9.99 22.55
C TYR A 63 10.26 -8.94 23.44
N LEU A 64 8.93 -8.85 23.40
CA LEU A 64 8.16 -7.95 24.25
C LEU A 64 7.85 -8.61 25.60
N ASN A 65 7.86 -7.82 26.67
CA ASN A 65 7.52 -8.28 28.02
C ASN A 65 6.33 -7.51 28.61
N SER A 66 5.91 -7.86 29.84
CA SER A 66 4.78 -7.24 30.53
C SER A 66 4.94 -5.74 30.80
N SER A 67 6.17 -5.23 30.84
CA SER A 67 6.51 -3.80 31.03
C SER A 67 6.59 -3.02 29.72
N THR A 68 6.25 -3.64 28.58
CA THR A 68 6.36 -3.00 27.26
C THR A 68 5.44 -1.79 27.13
N ASN A 69 6.03 -0.63 26.79
CA ASN A 69 5.27 0.56 26.49
C ASN A 69 4.77 0.54 25.03
N TYR A 70 3.54 0.09 24.84
CA TYR A 70 2.92 0.02 23.53
C TYR A 70 2.75 1.37 22.82
N LYS A 71 2.81 2.50 23.54
CA LYS A 71 2.83 3.84 22.92
C LYS A 71 4.08 4.08 22.09
N ILE A 72 5.16 3.35 22.35
CA ILE A 72 6.40 3.36 21.56
C ILE A 72 6.34 2.26 20.48
N ILE A 73 5.79 1.09 20.80
CA ILE A 73 5.70 -0.03 19.86
C ILE A 73 4.81 0.30 18.65
N TYR A 74 3.66 0.93 18.84
CA TYR A 74 2.77 1.25 17.72
C TYR A 74 3.40 2.18 16.66
N PRO A 75 3.96 3.36 17.01
CA PRO A 75 4.63 4.17 16.01
C PRO A 75 5.86 3.48 15.42
N ALA A 76 6.58 2.64 16.18
CA ALA A 76 7.69 1.85 15.63
C ALA A 76 7.22 0.85 14.56
N LEU A 77 6.10 0.16 14.79
CA LEU A 77 5.51 -0.77 13.83
C LEU A 77 5.02 -0.08 12.55
N VAL A 78 4.38 1.09 12.70
CA VAL A 78 3.99 1.93 11.55
C VAL A 78 5.24 2.35 10.77
N SER A 79 6.29 2.82 11.45
CA SER A 79 7.56 3.19 10.79
C SER A 79 8.23 2.03 10.07
N ILE A 80 8.20 0.81 10.63
CA ILE A 80 8.71 -0.39 9.95
C ILE A 80 7.92 -0.66 8.67
N ALA A 81 6.58 -0.65 8.75
CA ALA A 81 5.74 -0.86 7.58
C ALA A 81 5.92 0.23 6.52
N MET A 82 6.06 1.50 6.94
CA MET A 82 6.34 2.62 6.04
C MET A 82 7.73 2.52 5.41
N GLY A 83 8.74 2.06 6.14
CA GLY A 83 10.08 1.81 5.60
C GLY A 83 10.07 0.72 4.53
N LEU A 84 9.36 -0.38 4.78
CA LEU A 84 9.13 -1.42 3.77
C LEU A 84 8.28 -0.90 2.59
N GLY A 85 7.35 0.02 2.85
CA GLY A 85 6.58 0.74 1.84
C GLY A 85 7.46 1.57 0.92
N ALA A 86 8.37 2.36 1.48
CA ALA A 86 9.33 3.11 0.70
C ALA A 86 10.25 2.20 -0.14
N LEU A 87 10.65 1.03 0.40
CA LEU A 87 11.40 0.05 -0.38
C LEU A 87 10.58 -0.50 -1.56
N ASN A 88 9.28 -0.73 -1.38
CA ASN A 88 8.38 -1.12 -2.46
C ASN A 88 8.34 -0.06 -3.57
N GLU A 89 8.19 1.22 -3.22
CA GLU A 89 8.21 2.33 -4.18
C GLU A 89 9.55 2.44 -4.92
N ILE A 90 10.67 2.14 -4.25
CA ILE A 90 11.99 2.10 -4.90
C ILE A 90 12.04 0.98 -5.94
N VAL A 91 11.49 -0.20 -5.65
CA VAL A 91 11.41 -1.30 -6.62
C VAL A 91 10.55 -0.90 -7.83
N GLU A 92 9.43 -0.25 -7.60
CA GLU A 92 8.57 0.27 -8.65
C GLU A 92 9.27 1.34 -9.50
N PHE A 93 9.97 2.27 -8.86
CA PHE A 93 10.78 3.27 -9.54
C PHE A 93 11.86 2.63 -10.43
N VAL A 94 12.56 1.62 -9.92
CA VAL A 94 13.54 0.85 -10.72
C VAL A 94 12.87 0.18 -11.91
N ALA A 95 11.66 -0.39 -11.74
CA ALA A 95 10.90 -0.99 -12.83
C ALA A 95 10.51 0.05 -13.91
N VAL A 96 10.08 1.25 -13.51
CA VAL A 96 9.77 2.36 -14.44
C VAL A 96 11.00 2.78 -15.24
N VAL A 97 12.16 2.89 -14.59
CA VAL A 97 13.43 3.26 -15.27
C VAL A 97 13.91 2.15 -16.21
N ALA A 98 13.77 0.88 -15.81
CA ALA A 98 14.25 -0.26 -16.58
C ALA A 98 13.34 -0.63 -17.77
N PHE A 99 12.04 -0.39 -17.65
CA PHE A 99 11.06 -0.77 -18.67
C PHE A 99 10.19 0.44 -19.06
N PRO A 100 10.34 0.98 -20.29
CA PRO A 100 9.43 2.00 -20.77
C PRO A 100 8.03 1.38 -20.90
N SER A 101 7.05 1.88 -20.13
CA SER A 101 5.62 1.46 -20.03
C SER A 101 5.25 0.36 -19.01
N THR A 102 5.53 0.60 -17.72
CA THR A 102 5.01 -0.26 -16.63
C THR A 102 3.56 0.07 -16.22
N GLY A 103 3.05 1.27 -16.50
CA GLY A 103 1.70 1.69 -16.10
C GLY A 103 1.53 1.98 -14.58
N VAL A 104 2.64 1.96 -13.85
CA VAL A 104 2.78 2.24 -12.41
C VAL A 104 3.83 3.35 -12.24
N GLY A 105 3.78 4.09 -11.14
CA GLY A 105 4.70 5.17 -10.81
C GLY A 105 4.22 6.59 -11.16
N GLY A 106 5.12 7.56 -10.95
CA GLY A 106 4.84 9.00 -11.05
C GLY A 106 4.51 9.62 -9.69
N TYR A 107 4.79 10.91 -9.53
CA TYR A 107 4.77 11.59 -8.23
C TYR A 107 3.46 11.38 -7.45
N TYR A 108 2.32 11.56 -8.12
CA TYR A 108 1.01 11.43 -7.48
C TYR A 108 0.66 9.98 -7.13
N ASN A 109 1.06 8.98 -7.94
CA ASN A 109 0.80 7.56 -7.63
C ASN A 109 1.61 7.17 -6.40
N THR A 110 2.93 7.36 -6.44
CA THR A 110 3.83 7.04 -5.33
C THR A 110 3.44 7.76 -4.03
N ALA A 111 3.07 9.05 -4.10
CA ALA A 111 2.61 9.76 -2.91
C ALA A 111 1.32 9.16 -2.34
N LEU A 112 0.39 8.77 -3.22
CA LEU A 112 -0.83 8.07 -2.84
C LEU A 112 -0.55 6.70 -2.23
N ASP A 113 0.32 5.93 -2.84
CA ASP A 113 0.70 4.60 -2.39
C ASP A 113 1.28 4.66 -0.99
N LEU A 114 2.17 5.62 -0.71
CA LEU A 114 2.67 5.88 0.64
C LEU A 114 1.56 6.28 1.64
N VAL A 115 0.58 7.10 1.23
CA VAL A 115 -0.56 7.44 2.08
C VAL A 115 -1.37 6.19 2.42
N PHE A 116 -1.62 5.32 1.44
CA PHE A 116 -2.38 4.08 1.66
C PHE A 116 -1.58 3.05 2.46
N ASN A 117 -0.25 2.99 2.32
CA ASN A 117 0.63 2.21 3.19
C ASN A 117 0.46 2.64 4.65
N MET A 118 0.41 3.95 4.90
CA MET A 118 0.19 4.51 6.23
C MET A 118 -1.20 4.19 6.77
N VAL A 119 -2.26 4.35 5.96
CA VAL A 119 -3.63 4.00 6.35
C VAL A 119 -3.73 2.52 6.72
N GLY A 120 -3.20 1.63 5.88
CA GLY A 120 -3.16 0.20 6.11
C GLY A 120 -2.46 -0.18 7.42
N SER A 121 -1.28 0.39 7.65
CA SER A 121 -0.51 0.14 8.87
C SER A 121 -1.21 0.65 10.14
N ILE A 122 -1.84 1.82 10.10
CA ILE A 122 -2.63 2.35 11.22
C ILE A 122 -3.83 1.45 11.53
N ILE A 123 -4.57 0.98 10.51
CA ILE A 123 -5.67 0.03 10.70
C ILE A 123 -5.16 -1.25 11.37
N ALA A 124 -4.01 -1.76 10.94
CA ALA A 124 -3.40 -2.94 11.53
C ALA A 124 -2.99 -2.74 13.01
N ILE A 125 -2.63 -1.53 13.44
CA ILE A 125 -2.39 -1.26 14.87
C ILE A 125 -3.65 -1.53 15.71
N PHE A 126 -4.83 -1.16 15.24
CA PHE A 126 -6.08 -1.47 15.96
C PHE A 126 -6.30 -2.99 16.04
N VAL A 127 -6.02 -3.72 14.95
CA VAL A 127 -6.10 -5.19 14.94
C VAL A 127 -5.12 -5.79 15.96
N VAL A 128 -3.87 -5.33 15.97
CA VAL A 128 -2.86 -5.77 16.95
C VAL A 128 -3.32 -5.49 18.38
N HIS A 129 -3.85 -4.29 18.63
CA HIS A 129 -4.29 -3.86 19.96
C HIS A 129 -5.41 -4.75 20.52
N PHE A 130 -6.45 -5.02 19.72
CA PHE A 130 -7.64 -5.72 20.19
C PHE A 130 -7.51 -7.25 20.14
N TYR A 131 -6.76 -7.80 19.18
CA TYR A 131 -6.74 -9.24 18.94
C TYR A 131 -5.43 -9.93 19.34
N TYR A 132 -4.28 -9.30 19.08
CA TYR A 132 -2.99 -9.98 19.20
C TYR A 132 -2.18 -9.63 20.46
N ARG A 133 -2.49 -8.53 21.13
CA ARG A 133 -1.84 -8.10 22.38
C ARG A 133 -2.10 -9.03 23.58
N LYS A 134 -3.08 -9.94 23.49
CA LYS A 134 -3.37 -10.91 24.55
C LYS A 134 -2.13 -11.70 24.97
#